data_AF-A0A3C1NNC2-F1
#
_entry.id   AF-A0A3C1NNC2-F1
#
_cell.length_a   1.000
_cell.length_b   1.000
_cell.length_c   1.000
_cell.angle_alpha   90.00
_cell.angle_beta   90.00
_cell.angle_gamma   90.00
#
_symmetry.space_group_name_H-M   'P 1'
#
loop_
_entity.id
_entity.type
_entity.pdbx_description
1 polymer ?
#
loop_
_entity_poly.entity_id
_entity_poly.type
_entity_poly.pdbx_seq_one_letter_code
_entity_poly.pdbx_strand_id
1 'polypeptide(L)' 'MSWFSKSAGLSRLTVIDAKGQNLFHSTVQVYRGLNNMSATFLQRFPAGMYIISMQIDGKWHRIRIIKK' A
#
# COMPACT_ATOMS: atom_id res chain seq x y z
N MET A 1 -2.67 29.36 -7.07
CA MET A 1 -2.09 28.15 -7.70
C MET A 1 -2.87 26.94 -7.21
N SER A 2 -3.67 26.32 -8.07
CA SER A 2 -4.47 25.14 -7.70
C SER A 2 -3.59 23.89 -7.77
N TRP A 3 -3.30 23.27 -6.63
CA TRP A 3 -2.64 21.95 -6.56
C TRP A 3 -3.66 20.87 -6.92
N PHE A 4 -3.85 20.63 -8.21
CA PHE A 4 -4.55 19.43 -8.66
C PHE A 4 -3.62 18.23 -8.40
N SER A 5 -3.81 17.54 -7.26
CA SER A 5 -3.30 16.18 -7.08
C SER A 5 -3.94 15.33 -8.17
N LYS A 6 -3.25 15.14 -9.31
CA LYS A 6 -3.67 14.21 -10.35
C LYS A 6 -3.85 12.84 -9.67
N SER A 7 -5.06 12.32 -9.62
CA SER A 7 -5.31 10.95 -9.19
C SER A 7 -4.52 10.02 -10.12
N ALA A 8 -3.64 9.19 -9.57
CA ALA A 8 -2.91 8.16 -10.31
C ALA A 8 -3.81 6.96 -10.69
N GLY A 9 -5.08 6.99 -10.26
CA GLY A 9 -6.07 5.97 -10.54
C GLY A 9 -6.35 5.06 -9.34
N LEU A 10 -7.18 4.05 -9.58
CA LEU A 10 -7.42 2.97 -8.62
C LEU A 10 -6.26 1.98 -8.71
N SER A 11 -5.67 1.65 -7.56
CA SER A 11 -4.56 0.73 -7.43
C SER A 11 -4.93 -0.43 -6.53
N ARG A 12 -4.53 -1.64 -6.92
CA ARG A 12 -4.65 -2.80 -6.04
C ARG A 12 -3.52 -2.79 -5.02
N LEU A 13 -3.88 -2.74 -3.75
CA LEU A 13 -3.02 -2.89 -2.59
C LEU A 13 -3.09 -4.34 -2.10
N THR A 14 -1.95 -5.01 -1.99
CA THR A 14 -1.84 -6.36 -1.45
C THR A 14 -0.85 -6.39 -0.29
N VAL A 15 -1.18 -7.09 0.78
CA VAL A 15 -0.30 -7.34 1.93
C VAL A 15 0.05 -8.81 1.96
N ILE A 16 1.35 -9.09 1.96
CA ILE A 16 1.91 -10.43 1.96
C ILE A 16 2.74 -10.58 3.23
N ASP A 17 2.53 -11.67 3.97
CA ASP A 17 3.34 -11.99 5.14
C ASP A 17 4.71 -12.58 4.76
N ALA A 18 5.56 -12.82 5.78
CA ALA A 18 6.87 -13.44 5.60
C ALA A 18 6.81 -14.87 5.03
N LYS A 19 5.66 -15.54 5.12
CA LYS A 19 5.43 -16.89 4.57
C LYS A 19 4.91 -16.85 3.13
N GLY A 20 4.73 -15.66 2.55
CA GLY A 20 4.19 -15.48 1.21
C GLY A 20 2.66 -15.51 1.14
N GLN A 21 1.95 -15.51 2.27
CA GLN A 21 0.50 -15.54 2.31
C GLN A 21 -0.08 -14.14 2.09
N ASN A 22 -1.05 -14.05 1.17
CA ASN A 22 -1.84 -12.84 0.98
C ASN A 22 -2.78 -12.65 2.17
N LEU A 23 -2.40 -11.79 3.11
CA LEU A 23 -3.21 -11.49 4.29
C LEU A 23 -4.35 -10.52 3.98
N PHE A 24 -4.19 -9.71 2.93
CA PHE A 24 -5.17 -8.70 2.58
C PHE A 24 -5.02 -8.20 1.14
N HIS A 25 -6.16 -7.87 0.52
CA HIS A 25 -6.19 -7.09 -0.71
C HIS A 25 -7.28 -6.01 -0.64
N SER A 26 -7.02 -4.84 -1.20
CA SER A 26 -8.02 -3.78 -1.39
C SER A 26 -7.69 -2.91 -2.59
N THR A 27 -8.70 -2.25 -3.14
CA THR A 27 -8.53 -1.24 -4.17
C THR A 27 -8.49 0.12 -3.49
N VAL A 28 -7.36 0.81 -3.58
CA VAL A 28 -7.15 2.14 -3.00
C VAL A 28 -7.02 3.16 -4.10
N GLN A 29 -7.58 4.35 -3.90
CA GLN A 29 -7.35 5.46 -4.81
C GLN A 29 -6.00 6.10 -4.47
N VAL A 30 -5.09 6.10 -5.43
CA VAL A 30 -3.76 6.68 -5.26
C VAL A 30 -3.76 8.08 -5.83
N TYR A 31 -3.30 9.04 -5.05
CA TYR A 31 -3.14 10.43 -5.47
C TYR A 31 -1.66 10.72 -5.67
N ARG A 32 -1.28 11.31 -6.81
CA ARG A 32 0.12 11.70 -7.04
C ARG A 32 0.54 12.69 -5.95
N GLY A 33 1.58 12.32 -5.20
CA GLY A 33 2.13 13.11 -4.08
C GLY A 33 1.64 12.69 -2.69
N LEU A 34 0.64 11.81 -2.58
CA LEU A 34 0.17 11.26 -1.30
C LEU A 34 0.60 9.81 -1.15
N ASN A 35 1.73 9.60 -0.49
CA ASN A 35 2.22 8.28 -0.05
C ASN A 35 1.67 7.87 1.33
N ASN A 36 0.57 8.47 1.78
CA ASN A 36 0.02 8.19 3.10
C ASN A 36 -0.86 6.94 3.06
N MET A 37 -0.21 5.78 3.13
CA MET A 37 -0.88 4.57 3.54
C MET A 37 -1.18 4.67 5.04
N SER A 38 -2.46 4.61 5.41
CA SER A 38 -2.89 4.79 6.81
C SER A 38 -2.16 3.81 7.73
N ALA A 39 -1.44 4.32 8.74
CA ALA A 39 -0.74 3.48 9.72
C ALA A 39 -1.69 2.53 10.47
N THR A 40 -2.96 2.93 10.64
CA THR A 40 -4.03 2.11 11.23
C THR A 40 -4.23 0.78 10.49
N PHE A 41 -3.97 0.77 9.19
CA PHE A 41 -4.04 -0.43 8.37
C PHE A 41 -3.06 -1.52 8.83
N LEU A 42 -1.87 -1.13 9.31
CA LEU A 42 -0.85 -2.05 9.79
C LEU A 42 -1.08 -2.48 11.24
N GLN A 43 -1.91 -1.75 11.98
CA GLN A 43 -2.20 -2.07 13.38
C GLN A 43 -2.94 -3.41 13.53
N ARG A 44 -3.79 -3.78 12.57
CA ARG A 44 -4.56 -5.04 12.59
C ARG A 44 -3.75 -6.31 12.37
N PHE A 45 -2.54 -6.20 11.81
CA PHE A 45 -1.66 -7.35 11.60
C PHE A 45 -0.75 -7.56 12.81
N PRO A 46 -0.41 -8.79 13.19
CA PRO A 46 0.52 -9.04 14.30
C PRO A 46 1.92 -8.46 14.05
N ALA A 47 2.78 -8.44 15.07
CA ALA A 47 4.20 -8.12 14.85
C ALA A 47 4.81 -9.10 13.83
N GLY A 48 5.64 -8.60 12.93
CA GLY A 48 6.15 -9.40 11.83
C GLY A 48 6.61 -8.58 10.63
N MET A 49 7.04 -9.31 9.61
CA MET A 49 7.50 -8.75 8.35
C MET A 49 6.41 -8.86 7.29
N TYR A 50 6.19 -7.75 6.58
CA TYR A 50 5.17 -7.64 5.56
C TYR A 50 5.75 -7.02 4.29
N ILE A 51 5.27 -7.50 3.15
CA ILE A 51 5.46 -6.86 1.85
C ILE A 51 4.14 -6.26 1.44
N ILE A 52 4.13 -4.95 1.25
CA ILE A 52 3.02 -4.25 0.64
C ILE A 52 3.34 -4.08 -0.84
N SER A 53 2.47 -4.60 -1.70
CA SER A 53 2.57 -4.43 -3.15
C SER A 53 1.43 -3.56 -3.64
N MET A 54 1.74 -2.56 -4.46
CA MET A 54 0.77 -1.65 -5.05
C MET A 54 1.13 -1.34 -6.50
N GLN A 55 0.16 -1.26 -7.40
CA GLN A 55 0.39 -0.84 -8.79
C GLN A 55 -0.04 0.61 -9.00
N ILE A 56 0.91 1.52 -9.25
CA ILE A 56 0.64 2.95 -9.51
C ILE A 56 1.03 3.26 -10.95
N ASP A 57 0.14 3.87 -11.74
CA ASP A 57 0.42 4.23 -13.14
C ASP A 57 1.01 3.05 -13.97
N GLY A 58 0.50 1.84 -13.73
CA GLY A 58 0.97 0.60 -14.39
C GLY A 58 2.26 -0.01 -13.82
N LYS A 59 2.97 0.69 -12.94
CA LYS A 59 4.23 0.22 -12.32
C LYS A 59 3.96 -0.41 -10.95
N TRP A 60 4.63 -1.53 -10.67
CA TRP A 60 4.57 -2.16 -9.35
C TRP A 60 5.54 -1.48 -8.38
N HIS A 61 5.00 -1.05 -7.26
CA HIS A 61 5.72 -0.54 -6.10
C HIS A 61 5.61 -1.55 -4.97
N ARG A 62 6.74 -1.86 -4.34
CA ARG A 62 6.79 -2.79 -3.21
C ARG A 62 7.49 -2.12 -2.04
N ILE A 63 6.88 -2.21 -0.87
CA ILE A 63 7.42 -1.66 0.38
C ILE A 63 7.52 -2.82 1.37
N ARG A 64 8.69 -2.98 1.95
CA ARG A 64 8.90 -3.93 3.05
C ARG A 64 8.73 -3.20 4.37
N ILE A 65 7.89 -3.75 5.23
CA ILE A 65 7.62 -3.23 6.56
C ILE A 65 7.99 -4.29 7.59
N ILE A 66 8.66 -3.86 8.65
CA ILE A 66 8.91 -4.66 9.84
C ILE A 66 8.12 -4.00 10.97
N LYS A 67 7.04 -4.65 11.39
CA LYS A 67 6.28 -4.26 12.57
C LYS A 67 6.91 -4.94 13.77
N LYS A 68 7.39 -4.13 14.72
CA LYS A 68 7.87 -4.58 16.03
C LYS A 68 6.73 -4.61 17.03
#